data_AF-A0A9D7M4Z3-F1
#
_entry.id   AF-A0A9D7M4Z3-F1
#
_cell.length_a   1.000
_cell.length_b   1.000
_cell.length_c   1.000
_cell.angle_alpha   90.00
_cell.angle_beta   90.00
_cell.angle_gamma   90.00
#
_symmetry.space_group_name_H-M   'P 1'
#
loop_
_entity.id
_entity.type
_entity.pdbx_description
1 polymer ?
#
loop_
_entity_poly.entity_id
_entity_poly.type
_entity_poly.pdbx_seq_one_letter_code
_entity_poly.pdbx_strand_id
1 'polypeptide(L)'
;MHKLTIADLNAIVAPRKGVCLSKEYIDTRVSYKWRCETGHTFDMTITSIRAGAWCPMCRKGIGMAEYVEECRAYAKARGGEFLTKTLKNKKSPGTWKCKNGHEWTVPALDVARKNGWCARCAHDRRKITDPKVAHEFAEKHGGKCLTNTVNGIHSIVTFECKEGHTWQTKLTIKNSKSWCPECSKSKSSAKRTTPYSKIVEIVNARGFELKTPEKDYKTKGQKLLLKCSKGHTWRDTIWSIHTLQRDCPKCSNRVISKFHTLSELKKIAASHGGICLSKKYQPVENMEWKCAKNHTFKLRTSRIVKGFWCPWCSGYYKHDIEEMRTIAKERGGKCLSNEWKSSLSNLLWRCKEGHRWEAIPKSILKGNWCPECSHVKPLTLEDFRIYALKHQGECLNTTYKSHVTPIIFKCKEGHTWKTNRKCINDNVWCRICAGSRFTDREIKALFNPGIEDAKILGRAMNGECKSNYFIDLNAPLRWKCNKGHEWKASYNWVRKGTWCPKCHDYKRIESFNAEMLSMIRYHQGKILSLKITDRVKVACKNGHEFTENKRNIRYGDWCPKCGLKPAYNYPIALAYANQHGGEILTKHKNGLGGTTTVTWKCNKNHTWSAPLRLTIFTKTWCPECEKSK
;
A
#
# COMPACT_ATOMS: atom_id res chain seq x y z
N MET A 1 -18.47 18.83 -42.57
CA MET A 1 -18.58 18.85 -41.09
C MET A 1 -19.07 20.22 -40.67
N HIS A 2 -20.27 20.34 -40.10
CA HIS A 2 -20.81 21.62 -39.64
C HIS A 2 -19.89 22.23 -38.57
N LYS A 3 -19.42 23.47 -38.77
CA LYS A 3 -18.79 24.24 -37.70
C LYS A 3 -19.87 24.60 -36.69
N LEU A 4 -19.64 24.26 -35.41
CA LEU A 4 -20.56 24.63 -34.33
C LEU A 4 -20.57 26.16 -34.17
N THR A 5 -21.71 26.71 -33.80
CA THR A 5 -21.91 28.13 -33.51
C THR A 5 -22.06 28.35 -32.00
N ILE A 6 -22.01 29.61 -31.54
CA ILE A 6 -22.31 29.95 -30.13
C ILE A 6 -23.76 29.58 -29.77
N ALA A 7 -24.70 29.63 -30.72
CA ALA A 7 -26.06 29.17 -30.51
C ALA A 7 -26.11 27.66 -30.20
N ASP A 8 -25.30 26.86 -30.90
CA ASP A 8 -25.18 25.42 -30.63
C ASP A 8 -24.55 25.14 -29.26
N LEU A 9 -23.58 25.97 -28.83
CA LEU A 9 -23.00 25.88 -27.49
C LEU A 9 -24.06 26.15 -26.41
N ASN A 10 -24.89 27.18 -26.61
CA ASN A 10 -25.98 27.52 -25.69
C ASN A 10 -27.05 26.42 -25.64
N ALA A 11 -27.38 25.80 -26.77
CA ALA A 11 -28.32 24.67 -26.81
C ALA A 11 -27.82 23.46 -25.98
N ILE A 12 -26.52 23.17 -25.99
CA ILE A 12 -25.92 22.07 -25.20
C ILE A 12 -26.08 22.31 -23.68
N VAL A 13 -26.03 23.57 -23.23
CA VAL A 13 -26.08 23.92 -21.80
C VAL A 13 -27.45 24.41 -21.33
N ALA A 14 -28.42 24.55 -22.25
CA ALA A 14 -29.78 24.96 -21.95
C ALA A 14 -30.47 24.10 -20.87
N PRO A 15 -30.34 22.75 -20.84
CA PRO A 15 -30.91 21.93 -19.76
C PRO A 15 -30.33 22.24 -18.37
N ARG A 16 -29.16 22.87 -18.31
CA ARG A 16 -28.48 23.28 -17.06
C ARG A 16 -28.66 24.76 -16.76
N LYS A 17 -29.55 25.44 -17.51
CA LYS A 17 -29.81 26.89 -17.44
C LYS A 17 -28.53 27.72 -17.46
N GLY A 18 -27.55 27.25 -18.24
CA GLY A 18 -26.27 27.93 -18.43
C GLY A 18 -26.24 28.72 -19.73
N VAL A 19 -25.33 29.70 -19.81
CA VAL A 19 -25.06 30.45 -21.04
C VAL A 19 -23.56 30.54 -21.31
N CYS A 20 -23.18 30.46 -22.58
CA CYS A 20 -21.84 30.75 -23.08
C CYS A 20 -21.69 32.26 -23.26
N LEU A 21 -20.62 32.83 -22.70
CA LEU A 21 -20.28 34.25 -22.77
C LEU A 21 -19.20 34.55 -23.82
N SER A 22 -18.60 33.51 -24.44
CA SER A 22 -17.64 33.68 -25.52
C SER A 22 -18.34 34.15 -26.81
N LYS A 23 -17.70 35.08 -27.53
CA LYS A 23 -18.29 35.74 -28.70
C LYS A 23 -18.27 34.90 -29.97
N GLU A 24 -17.29 34.01 -30.12
CA GLU A 24 -17.10 33.17 -31.30
C GLU A 24 -16.69 31.75 -30.93
N TYR A 25 -17.05 30.79 -31.78
CA TYR A 25 -16.60 29.41 -31.68
C TYR A 25 -15.33 29.22 -32.48
N ILE A 26 -14.28 28.70 -31.84
CA ILE A 26 -12.98 28.44 -32.45
C ILE A 26 -12.85 26.95 -32.74
N ASP A 27 -12.71 26.12 -31.69
CA ASP A 27 -12.67 24.66 -31.80
C ASP A 27 -13.14 23.94 -30.50
N THR A 28 -13.03 22.61 -30.45
CA THR A 28 -13.48 21.82 -29.29
C THR A 28 -12.48 21.71 -28.13
N ARG A 29 -11.24 22.14 -28.33
CA ARG A 29 -10.13 22.06 -27.37
C ARG A 29 -9.89 23.40 -26.66
N VAL A 30 -10.37 24.50 -27.23
CA VAL A 30 -10.36 25.83 -26.61
C VAL A 30 -11.32 25.87 -25.41
N SER A 31 -10.90 26.60 -24.37
CA SER A 31 -11.72 26.89 -23.20
C SER A 31 -12.62 28.08 -23.48
N TYR A 32 -13.93 27.93 -23.23
CA TYR A 32 -14.92 28.99 -23.39
C TYR A 32 -15.36 29.49 -22.02
N LYS A 33 -15.84 30.74 -21.96
CA LYS A 33 -16.35 31.34 -20.74
C LYS A 33 -17.85 31.04 -20.60
N TRP A 34 -18.26 30.46 -19.49
CA TRP A 34 -19.64 30.04 -19.21
C TRP A 34 -20.18 30.76 -17.97
N ARG A 35 -21.50 30.87 -17.89
CA ARG A 35 -22.23 31.32 -16.70
C ARG A 35 -23.31 30.29 -16.35
N CYS A 36 -23.43 29.90 -15.07
CA CYS A 36 -24.51 29.02 -14.59
C CYS A 36 -25.74 29.80 -14.11
N GLU A 37 -26.82 29.07 -13.79
CA GLU A 37 -28.07 29.62 -13.23
C GLU A 37 -27.85 30.50 -11.99
N THR A 38 -26.94 30.09 -11.10
CA THR A 38 -26.64 30.84 -9.87
C THR A 38 -25.68 32.02 -10.09
N GLY A 39 -25.40 32.39 -11.35
CA GLY A 39 -24.60 33.57 -11.71
C GLY A 39 -23.09 33.38 -11.74
N HIS A 40 -22.55 32.18 -11.43
CA HIS A 40 -21.10 31.96 -11.43
C HIS A 40 -20.53 31.88 -12.84
N THR A 41 -19.47 32.64 -13.09
CA THR A 41 -18.71 32.59 -14.34
C THR A 41 -17.47 31.70 -14.22
N PHE A 42 -17.24 30.82 -15.19
CA PHE A 42 -16.10 29.89 -15.19
C PHE A 42 -15.69 29.50 -16.61
N ASP A 43 -14.42 29.14 -16.80
CA ASP A 43 -13.88 28.75 -18.10
C ASP A 43 -13.81 27.22 -18.22
N MET A 44 -14.29 26.65 -19.33
CA MET A 44 -14.25 25.20 -19.57
C MET A 44 -14.35 24.85 -21.05
N THR A 45 -13.80 23.70 -21.45
CA THR A 45 -13.91 23.20 -22.83
C THR A 45 -15.28 22.55 -23.10
N ILE A 46 -15.73 22.59 -24.35
CA ILE A 46 -16.98 21.94 -24.77
C ILE A 46 -16.93 20.41 -24.59
N THR A 47 -15.75 19.80 -24.77
CA THR A 47 -15.52 18.36 -24.55
C THR A 47 -15.80 17.96 -23.10
N SER A 48 -15.38 18.78 -22.14
CA SER A 48 -15.62 18.53 -20.70
C SER A 48 -17.10 18.70 -20.34
N ILE A 49 -17.80 19.67 -20.94
CA ILE A 49 -19.23 19.89 -20.73
C ILE A 49 -20.05 18.71 -21.25
N ARG A 50 -19.74 18.23 -22.46
CA ARG A 50 -20.36 17.04 -23.06
C ARG A 50 -20.11 15.76 -22.25
N ALA A 51 -18.93 15.66 -21.61
CA ALA A 51 -18.59 14.57 -20.71
C ALA A 51 -19.26 14.66 -19.32
N GLY A 52 -20.09 15.69 -19.07
CA GLY A 52 -20.88 15.80 -17.84
C GLY A 52 -20.31 16.74 -16.77
N ALA A 53 -19.15 17.35 -16.97
CA ALA A 53 -18.62 18.35 -16.04
C ALA A 53 -19.44 19.66 -16.11
N TRP A 54 -19.65 20.30 -14.96
CA TRP A 54 -20.33 21.60 -14.84
C TRP A 54 -19.77 22.45 -13.70
N CYS A 55 -20.26 23.69 -13.59
CA CYS A 55 -19.85 24.77 -12.69
C CYS A 55 -19.14 24.27 -11.40
N PRO A 56 -17.82 24.50 -11.27
CA PRO A 56 -17.04 24.05 -10.11
C PRO A 56 -17.48 24.67 -8.79
N MET A 57 -18.14 25.83 -8.84
CA MET A 57 -18.61 26.57 -7.67
C MET A 57 -19.96 26.03 -7.18
N CYS A 58 -20.91 25.75 -8.08
CA CYS A 58 -22.13 25.03 -7.72
C CYS A 58 -21.84 23.59 -7.24
N ARG A 59 -20.78 22.96 -7.77
CA ARG A 59 -20.29 21.67 -7.29
C ARG A 59 -19.73 21.72 -5.84
N LYS A 60 -19.44 22.92 -5.32
CA LYS A 60 -19.01 23.16 -3.93
C LYS A 60 -20.08 23.93 -3.14
N GLY A 61 -21.15 23.26 -2.72
CA GLY A 61 -22.01 23.82 -1.65
C GLY A 61 -23.27 23.01 -1.31
N ILE A 62 -23.18 22.23 -0.23
CA ILE A 62 -24.31 22.01 0.71
C ILE A 62 -24.00 22.98 1.85
N GLY A 63 -25.00 23.69 2.38
CA GLY A 63 -24.82 24.64 3.47
C GLY A 63 -24.14 23.99 4.68
N MET A 64 -23.32 24.73 5.43
CA MET A 64 -22.57 24.16 6.56
C MET A 64 -23.51 23.64 7.66
N ALA A 65 -24.68 24.26 7.83
CA ALA A 65 -25.72 23.81 8.74
C ALA A 65 -26.30 22.44 8.32
N GLU A 66 -26.64 22.30 7.03
CA GLU A 66 -27.17 21.07 6.46
C GLU A 66 -26.13 19.92 6.51
N TYR A 67 -24.85 20.22 6.31
CA TYR A 67 -23.75 19.26 6.47
C TYR A 67 -23.58 18.77 7.92
N VAL A 68 -23.85 19.62 8.92
CA VAL A 68 -23.82 19.21 10.34
C VAL A 68 -24.98 18.27 10.65
N GLU A 69 -26.17 18.50 10.07
CA GLU A 69 -27.30 17.57 10.20
C GLU A 69 -27.02 16.21 9.56
N GLU A 70 -26.36 16.18 8.38
CA GLU A 70 -25.91 14.92 7.77
C GLU A 70 -24.96 14.14 8.69
N CYS A 71 -24.04 14.83 9.38
CA CYS A 71 -23.13 14.21 10.34
C CYS A 71 -23.89 13.62 11.54
N ARG A 72 -24.94 14.31 12.02
CA ARG A 72 -25.82 13.82 13.10
C ARG A 72 -26.62 12.60 12.67
N ALA A 73 -27.23 12.64 11.49
CA ALA A 73 -27.96 11.50 10.92
C ALA A 73 -27.03 10.28 10.74
N TYR A 74 -25.81 10.50 10.24
CA TYR A 74 -24.80 9.45 10.08
C TYR A 74 -24.38 8.82 11.41
N ALA A 75 -24.24 9.64 12.46
CA ALA A 75 -23.93 9.16 13.79
C ALA A 75 -25.08 8.34 14.39
N LYS A 76 -26.31 8.83 14.26
CA LYS A 76 -27.53 8.17 14.75
C LYS A 76 -27.72 6.80 14.10
N ALA A 77 -27.51 6.68 12.78
CA ALA A 77 -27.58 5.42 12.04
C ALA A 77 -26.59 4.34 12.54
N ARG A 78 -25.53 4.74 13.26
CA ARG A 78 -24.52 3.82 13.83
C ARG A 78 -24.64 3.67 15.34
N GLY A 79 -25.77 4.11 15.91
CA GLY A 79 -26.02 4.07 17.35
C GLY A 79 -25.06 4.99 18.10
N GLY A 80 -24.93 6.23 17.69
CA GLY A 80 -24.20 7.24 18.45
C GLY A 80 -24.57 8.66 18.04
N GLU A 81 -23.76 9.62 18.45
CA GLU A 81 -24.12 11.04 18.39
C GLU A 81 -22.97 11.88 17.83
N PHE A 82 -23.32 12.98 17.17
CA PHE A 82 -22.37 13.99 16.73
C PHE A 82 -22.57 15.24 17.60
N LEU A 83 -21.59 15.55 18.44
CA LEU A 83 -21.69 16.54 19.51
C LEU A 83 -21.35 17.97 19.04
N THR A 84 -20.69 18.11 17.90
CA THR A 84 -20.29 19.43 17.39
C THR A 84 -21.49 20.19 16.82
N LYS A 85 -21.71 21.41 17.33
CA LYS A 85 -22.81 22.28 16.89
C LYS A 85 -22.54 22.99 15.56
N THR A 86 -21.30 23.44 15.33
CA THR A 86 -20.90 24.18 14.12
C THR A 86 -19.51 23.75 13.66
N LEU A 87 -19.29 23.74 12.34
CA LEU A 87 -17.99 23.44 11.71
C LEU A 87 -17.53 24.64 10.88
N LYS A 88 -16.23 24.95 10.89
CA LYS A 88 -15.67 26.04 10.08
C LYS A 88 -15.66 25.69 8.58
N ASN A 89 -15.46 24.43 8.24
CA ASN A 89 -15.52 23.87 6.89
C ASN A 89 -15.67 22.33 6.94
N LYS A 90 -15.94 21.68 5.81
CA LYS A 90 -16.14 20.20 5.73
C LYS A 90 -14.91 19.36 6.14
N LYS A 91 -13.72 19.96 6.21
CA LYS A 91 -12.48 19.30 6.67
C LYS A 91 -12.23 19.49 8.16
N SER A 92 -13.01 20.35 8.82
CA SER A 92 -12.84 20.64 10.24
C SER A 92 -13.16 19.39 11.07
N PRO A 93 -12.36 19.07 12.09
CA PRO A 93 -12.65 17.93 12.94
C PRO A 93 -13.90 18.22 13.79
N GLY A 94 -14.81 17.26 13.83
CA GLY A 94 -15.97 17.27 14.71
C GLY A 94 -15.86 16.17 15.77
N THR A 95 -16.60 16.32 16.85
CA THR A 95 -16.63 15.41 18.00
C THR A 95 -17.79 14.44 17.86
N TRP A 96 -17.47 13.15 17.95
CA TRP A 96 -18.37 12.01 17.77
C TRP A 96 -18.42 11.20 19.05
N LYS A 97 -19.55 10.58 19.34
CA LYS A 97 -19.78 9.68 20.48
C LYS A 97 -20.43 8.40 19.99
N CYS A 98 -20.01 7.22 20.47
CA CYS A 98 -20.66 5.95 20.14
C CYS A 98 -21.60 5.46 21.25
N LYS A 99 -22.39 4.41 20.99
CA LYS A 99 -23.25 3.76 21.98
C LYS A 99 -22.56 3.33 23.29
N ASN A 100 -21.26 3.03 23.24
CA ASN A 100 -20.51 2.64 24.44
C ASN A 100 -19.95 3.86 25.19
N GLY A 101 -20.36 5.09 24.84
CA GLY A 101 -19.94 6.33 25.50
C GLY A 101 -18.56 6.85 25.09
N HIS A 102 -17.86 6.21 24.14
CA HIS A 102 -16.55 6.70 23.71
C HIS A 102 -16.67 7.94 22.83
N GLU A 103 -15.90 8.98 23.17
CA GLU A 103 -15.84 10.22 22.41
C GLU A 103 -14.52 10.36 21.65
N TRP A 104 -14.58 10.84 20.39
CA TRP A 104 -13.39 11.10 19.58
C TRP A 104 -13.61 12.26 18.61
N THR A 105 -12.54 12.95 18.25
CA THR A 105 -12.59 14.18 17.43
C THR A 105 -11.82 13.99 16.12
N VAL A 106 -12.53 13.91 15.00
CA VAL A 106 -11.98 13.70 13.64
C VAL A 106 -12.92 14.29 12.57
N PRO A 107 -12.45 14.55 11.35
CA PRO A 107 -13.32 14.98 10.25
C PRO A 107 -14.33 13.89 9.83
N ALA A 108 -15.55 14.28 9.43
CA ALA A 108 -16.59 13.33 9.03
C ALA A 108 -16.19 12.43 7.85
N LEU A 109 -15.43 12.97 6.90
CA LEU A 109 -14.91 12.23 5.77
C LEU A 109 -14.02 11.04 6.20
N ASP A 110 -13.27 11.20 7.30
CA ASP A 110 -12.39 10.15 7.82
C ASP A 110 -13.19 9.03 8.50
N VAL A 111 -14.30 9.36 9.15
CA VAL A 111 -15.24 8.38 9.73
C VAL A 111 -15.90 7.55 8.63
N ALA A 112 -16.22 8.16 7.48
CA ALA A 112 -16.80 7.47 6.33
C ALA A 112 -15.78 6.57 5.61
N ARG A 113 -14.54 7.02 5.42
CA ARG A 113 -13.52 6.31 4.63
C ARG A 113 -12.89 5.12 5.33
N LYS A 114 -12.67 5.19 6.65
CA LYS A 114 -11.85 4.19 7.38
C LYS A 114 -12.61 2.89 7.72
N ASN A 115 -13.87 2.74 7.29
CA ASN A 115 -14.72 1.59 7.57
C ASN A 115 -14.81 1.23 9.07
N GLY A 116 -14.52 2.20 9.95
CA GLY A 116 -14.37 2.03 11.38
C GLY A 116 -15.11 3.15 12.10
N TRP A 117 -16.20 2.79 12.78
CA TRP A 117 -17.06 3.71 13.51
C TRP A 117 -16.35 4.28 14.75
N CYS A 118 -16.07 3.44 15.75
CA CYS A 118 -15.33 3.82 16.95
C CYS A 118 -14.07 2.96 17.09
N ALA A 119 -12.89 3.58 17.03
CA ALA A 119 -11.61 2.89 17.14
C ALA A 119 -11.41 2.22 18.51
N ARG A 120 -11.94 2.82 19.59
CA ARG A 120 -11.93 2.22 20.94
C ARG A 120 -12.82 0.98 20.99
N CYS A 121 -14.09 1.05 20.56
CA CYS A 121 -14.93 -0.15 20.44
C CYS A 121 -14.37 -1.23 19.50
N ALA A 122 -13.59 -0.85 18.48
CA ALA A 122 -12.90 -1.80 17.60
C ALA A 122 -11.66 -2.41 18.27
N HIS A 123 -11.02 -1.70 19.19
CA HIS A 123 -9.91 -2.16 20.01
C HIS A 123 -10.38 -3.01 21.21
N ASP A 124 -11.48 -2.62 21.86
CA ASP A 124 -12.09 -3.37 22.97
C ASP A 124 -12.65 -4.72 22.48
N ARG A 125 -13.21 -4.76 21.26
CA ARG A 125 -13.52 -6.03 20.57
C ARG A 125 -12.29 -6.92 20.28
N ARG A 126 -11.07 -6.36 20.34
CA ARG A 126 -9.80 -7.08 20.19
C ARG A 126 -9.13 -7.40 21.54
N LYS A 127 -9.72 -6.95 22.65
CA LYS A 127 -9.29 -7.27 24.03
C LYS A 127 -10.36 -8.11 24.70
N ILE A 128 -10.43 -9.38 24.32
CA ILE A 128 -10.92 -10.41 25.22
C ILE A 128 -9.66 -11.12 25.72
N THR A 129 -9.20 -10.72 26.90
CA THR A 129 -8.08 -11.34 27.63
C THR A 129 -8.53 -11.65 29.05
N ASP A 130 -9.72 -12.21 29.19
CA ASP A 130 -10.23 -12.74 30.46
C ASP A 130 -10.32 -14.28 30.32
N PRO A 131 -9.63 -15.05 31.19
CA PRO A 131 -9.77 -16.50 31.29
C PRO A 131 -11.24 -16.96 31.38
N LYS A 132 -12.15 -16.15 31.91
CA LYS A 132 -13.59 -16.46 31.96
C LYS A 132 -14.19 -16.75 30.59
N VAL A 133 -13.76 -16.05 29.53
CA VAL A 133 -14.33 -16.26 28.19
C VAL A 133 -13.93 -17.61 27.60
N ALA A 134 -12.75 -18.15 27.96
CA ALA A 134 -12.36 -19.49 27.55
C ALA A 134 -13.21 -20.56 28.27
N HIS A 135 -13.51 -20.36 29.56
CA HIS A 135 -14.36 -21.26 30.34
C HIS A 135 -15.81 -21.21 29.84
N GLU A 136 -16.39 -20.02 29.68
CA GLU A 136 -17.74 -19.83 29.10
C GLU A 136 -17.87 -20.41 27.68
N PHE A 137 -16.83 -20.26 26.85
CA PHE A 137 -16.82 -20.84 25.50
C PHE A 137 -16.81 -22.37 25.54
N ALA A 138 -16.10 -22.97 26.48
CA ALA A 138 -16.06 -24.42 26.66
C ALA A 138 -17.39 -24.96 27.17
N GLU A 139 -17.97 -24.33 28.19
CA GLU A 139 -19.28 -24.68 28.74
C GLU A 139 -20.37 -24.64 27.68
N LYS A 140 -20.39 -23.58 26.86
CA LYS A 140 -21.35 -23.43 25.75
C LYS A 140 -21.29 -24.58 24.73
N HIS A 141 -20.15 -25.24 24.59
CA HIS A 141 -19.97 -26.36 23.67
C HIS A 141 -19.94 -27.72 24.38
N GLY A 142 -20.38 -27.77 25.64
CA GLY A 142 -20.47 -29.00 26.44
C GLY A 142 -19.10 -29.60 26.76
N GLY A 143 -18.10 -28.76 27.00
CA GLY A 143 -16.78 -29.19 27.48
C GLY A 143 -16.23 -28.26 28.55
N LYS A 144 -14.98 -28.44 28.93
CA LYS A 144 -14.29 -27.62 29.94
C LYS A 144 -12.96 -27.10 29.44
N CYS A 145 -12.59 -25.92 29.90
CA CYS A 145 -11.27 -25.34 29.71
C CYS A 145 -10.37 -25.83 30.84
N LEU A 146 -9.21 -26.38 30.52
CA LEU A 146 -8.22 -26.87 31.50
C LEU A 146 -7.13 -25.84 31.81
N THR A 147 -7.15 -24.68 31.14
CA THR A 147 -6.15 -23.62 31.32
C THR A 147 -6.66 -22.54 32.26
N ASN A 148 -6.02 -22.44 33.43
CA ASN A 148 -6.41 -21.50 34.50
C ASN A 148 -5.84 -20.07 34.31
N THR A 149 -4.82 -19.90 33.46
CA THR A 149 -4.14 -18.60 33.24
C THR A 149 -3.86 -18.37 31.76
N VAL A 150 -4.36 -17.25 31.22
CA VAL A 150 -4.22 -16.87 29.80
C VAL A 150 -3.46 -15.54 29.71
N ASN A 151 -2.15 -15.60 29.42
CA ASN A 151 -1.30 -14.43 29.24
C ASN A 151 -1.31 -13.91 27.79
N GLY A 152 -2.47 -13.37 27.37
CA GLY A 152 -2.61 -12.61 26.12
C GLY A 152 -3.06 -13.40 24.88
N ILE A 153 -3.12 -12.70 23.74
CA ILE A 153 -3.72 -13.15 22.46
C ILE A 153 -3.04 -14.35 21.78
N HIS A 154 -1.87 -14.76 22.28
CA HIS A 154 -1.09 -15.87 21.74
C HIS A 154 -1.01 -17.07 22.69
N SER A 155 -1.64 -16.99 23.86
CA SER A 155 -1.70 -18.10 24.80
C SER A 155 -2.40 -19.30 24.18
N ILE A 156 -1.76 -20.45 24.34
CA ILE A 156 -2.34 -21.75 24.02
C ILE A 156 -3.28 -22.11 25.16
N VAL A 157 -4.52 -22.43 24.82
CA VAL A 157 -5.55 -22.86 25.75
C VAL A 157 -5.88 -24.32 25.45
N THR A 158 -5.98 -25.12 26.50
CA THR A 158 -6.32 -26.54 26.45
C THR A 158 -7.81 -26.71 26.77
N PHE A 159 -8.54 -27.37 25.87
CA PHE A 159 -9.95 -27.73 26.05
C PHE A 159 -10.13 -29.24 26.15
N GLU A 160 -11.20 -29.66 26.83
CA GLU A 160 -11.69 -31.04 26.91
C GLU A 160 -13.17 -31.07 26.52
N CYS A 161 -13.58 -31.94 25.60
CA CYS A 161 -15.00 -32.09 25.23
C CYS A 161 -15.73 -33.12 26.11
N LYS A 162 -17.06 -33.22 25.99
CA LYS A 162 -17.90 -34.22 26.67
C LYS A 162 -17.43 -35.67 26.48
N GLU A 163 -16.86 -35.99 25.32
CA GLU A 163 -16.35 -37.33 24.98
C GLU A 163 -14.92 -37.57 25.50
N GLY A 164 -14.35 -36.66 26.31
CA GLY A 164 -13.02 -36.80 26.93
C GLY A 164 -11.84 -36.42 26.02
N HIS A 165 -12.07 -35.95 24.79
CA HIS A 165 -10.97 -35.54 23.91
C HIS A 165 -10.37 -34.20 24.35
N THR A 166 -9.05 -34.16 24.49
CA THR A 166 -8.31 -32.94 24.81
C THR A 166 -7.57 -32.40 23.59
N TRP A 167 -7.58 -31.07 23.41
CA TRP A 167 -6.79 -30.41 22.36
C TRP A 167 -6.35 -29.02 22.78
N GLN A 168 -5.26 -28.57 22.16
CA GLN A 168 -4.66 -27.26 22.39
C GLN A 168 -4.88 -26.35 21.18
N THR A 169 -5.28 -25.10 21.43
CA THR A 169 -5.45 -24.09 20.36
C THR A 169 -5.20 -22.67 20.86
N LYS A 170 -5.00 -21.72 19.94
CA LYS A 170 -4.87 -20.30 20.28
C LYS A 170 -6.26 -19.69 20.46
N LEU A 171 -6.43 -18.86 21.49
CA LEU A 171 -7.68 -18.15 21.74
C LEU A 171 -7.87 -17.01 20.72
N THR A 172 -8.48 -17.31 19.57
CA THR A 172 -8.88 -16.29 18.59
C THR A 172 -10.39 -16.30 18.37
N ILE A 173 -11.01 -15.11 18.21
CA ILE A 173 -12.46 -14.90 18.03
C ILE A 173 -13.01 -15.53 16.72
N LYS A 174 -12.16 -16.22 15.94
CA LYS A 174 -12.53 -16.93 14.71
C LYS A 174 -12.17 -18.42 14.78
N ASN A 175 -12.46 -19.08 15.90
CA ASN A 175 -12.25 -20.52 15.96
C ASN A 175 -13.20 -21.26 15.01
N SER A 176 -12.57 -22.23 14.35
CA SER A 176 -13.01 -23.20 13.35
C SER A 176 -14.48 -23.62 13.43
N LYS A 177 -15.03 -23.99 12.26
CA LYS A 177 -16.35 -24.64 12.07
C LYS A 177 -16.54 -25.96 12.87
N SER A 178 -15.62 -26.32 13.74
CA SER A 178 -15.58 -27.54 14.55
C SER A 178 -15.00 -27.23 15.93
N TRP A 179 -15.80 -27.52 16.97
CA TRP A 179 -15.46 -27.37 18.39
C TRP A 179 -14.35 -28.33 18.82
N CYS A 180 -14.57 -29.64 18.72
CA CYS A 180 -13.59 -30.67 19.01
C CYS A 180 -13.07 -31.28 17.69
N PRO A 181 -11.76 -31.31 17.41
CA PRO A 181 -11.19 -31.88 16.20
C PRO A 181 -11.52 -33.36 16.01
N GLU A 182 -11.48 -34.15 17.10
CA GLU A 182 -11.75 -35.59 17.05
C GLU A 182 -13.25 -35.88 16.92
N CYS A 183 -14.13 -35.21 17.68
CA CYS A 183 -15.58 -35.31 17.45
C CYS A 183 -16.00 -34.78 16.08
N SER A 184 -15.25 -33.84 15.50
CA SER A 184 -15.51 -33.35 14.14
C SER A 184 -15.08 -34.37 13.09
N LYS A 185 -14.02 -35.15 13.32
CA LYS A 185 -13.62 -36.25 12.45
C LYS A 185 -14.65 -37.38 12.50
N SER A 186 -15.15 -37.75 13.69
CA SER A 186 -16.21 -38.76 13.83
C SER A 186 -17.57 -38.31 13.27
N LYS A 187 -17.86 -37.00 13.27
CA LYS A 187 -19.04 -36.43 12.57
C LYS A 187 -18.85 -36.29 11.05
N SER A 188 -17.61 -36.34 10.54
CA SER A 188 -17.29 -36.15 9.11
C SER A 188 -17.36 -37.44 8.27
N SER A 189 -17.50 -38.60 8.91
CA SER A 189 -17.67 -39.92 8.27
C SER A 189 -19.12 -40.32 8.01
N ALA A 190 -20.12 -39.55 8.49
CA ALA A 190 -21.52 -39.70 8.09
C ALA A 190 -21.94 -38.55 7.17
N LYS A 191 -21.57 -38.62 5.89
CA LYS A 191 -22.19 -37.77 4.86
C LYS A 191 -23.68 -38.10 4.82
N ARG A 192 -24.53 -37.32 5.50
CA ARG A 192 -25.98 -37.35 5.26
C ARG A 192 -26.21 -36.97 3.80
N THR A 193 -26.40 -37.96 2.96
CA THR A 193 -26.97 -37.81 1.62
C THR A 193 -28.34 -37.16 1.77
N THR A 194 -28.75 -36.35 0.79
CA THR A 194 -30.15 -35.89 0.74
C THR A 194 -31.03 -37.15 0.68
N PRO A 195 -32.02 -37.33 1.57
CA PRO A 195 -32.89 -38.50 1.55
C PRO A 195 -33.51 -38.69 0.16
N TYR A 196 -33.59 -39.95 -0.30
CA TYR A 196 -34.06 -40.26 -1.65
C TYR A 196 -35.50 -39.77 -1.89
N SER A 197 -36.36 -39.83 -0.86
CA SER A 197 -37.71 -39.25 -0.87
C SER A 197 -37.73 -37.77 -1.29
N LYS A 198 -36.84 -36.95 -0.71
CA LYS A 198 -36.72 -35.53 -1.03
C LYS A 198 -36.18 -35.28 -2.45
N ILE A 199 -35.38 -36.20 -2.98
CA ILE A 199 -34.91 -36.14 -4.38
C ILE A 199 -36.09 -36.37 -5.32
N VAL A 200 -36.93 -37.37 -5.02
CA VAL A 200 -38.15 -37.65 -5.80
C VAL A 200 -39.09 -36.45 -5.81
N GLU A 201 -39.34 -35.84 -4.65
CA GLU A 201 -40.17 -34.61 -4.55
C GLU A 201 -39.64 -33.48 -5.44
N ILE A 202 -38.34 -33.19 -5.38
CA ILE A 202 -37.69 -32.14 -6.18
C ILE A 202 -37.80 -32.42 -7.68
N VAL A 203 -37.60 -33.67 -8.09
CA VAL A 203 -37.62 -34.09 -9.50
C VAL A 203 -39.04 -34.04 -10.04
N ASN A 204 -40.02 -34.51 -9.27
CA ASN A 204 -41.44 -34.47 -9.64
C ASN A 204 -41.98 -33.03 -9.69
N ALA A 205 -41.61 -32.17 -8.73
CA ALA A 205 -41.99 -30.76 -8.73
C ALA A 205 -41.48 -29.99 -9.97
N ARG A 206 -40.44 -30.50 -10.62
CA ARG A 206 -39.87 -29.95 -11.87
C ARG A 206 -40.48 -30.60 -13.13
N GLY A 207 -41.44 -31.51 -13.00
CA GLY A 207 -42.09 -32.22 -14.11
C GLY A 207 -41.19 -33.27 -14.77
N PHE A 208 -40.23 -33.83 -14.02
CA PHE A 208 -39.34 -34.90 -14.48
C PHE A 208 -39.63 -36.19 -13.71
N GLU A 209 -39.21 -37.32 -14.28
CA GLU A 209 -39.29 -38.65 -13.69
C GLU A 209 -37.88 -39.13 -13.32
N LEU A 210 -37.68 -39.54 -12.07
CA LEU A 210 -36.41 -40.12 -11.61
C LEU A 210 -36.32 -41.60 -12.00
N LYS A 211 -35.33 -41.96 -12.83
CA LYS A 211 -35.09 -43.35 -13.26
C LYS A 211 -33.98 -44.06 -12.50
N THR A 212 -33.19 -43.35 -11.70
CA THR A 212 -32.18 -43.99 -10.82
C THR A 212 -32.87 -44.59 -9.60
N PRO A 213 -32.81 -45.90 -9.36
CA PRO A 213 -33.37 -46.53 -8.17
C PRO A 213 -32.72 -46.06 -6.86
N GLU A 214 -33.46 -46.17 -5.74
CA GLU A 214 -32.98 -45.76 -4.41
C GLU A 214 -31.69 -46.46 -3.99
N LYS A 215 -31.62 -47.79 -4.20
CA LYS A 215 -30.44 -48.61 -3.92
C LYS A 215 -29.16 -48.15 -4.60
N ASP A 216 -29.28 -47.42 -5.72
CA ASP A 216 -28.14 -46.98 -6.53
C ASP A 216 -27.65 -45.58 -6.15
N TYR A 217 -28.41 -44.83 -5.34
CA TYR A 217 -28.03 -43.50 -4.89
C TYR A 217 -27.19 -43.56 -3.61
N LYS A 218 -25.88 -43.33 -3.75
CA LYS A 218 -24.91 -43.49 -2.66
C LYS A 218 -24.31 -42.18 -2.17
N THR A 219 -24.28 -41.13 -3.01
CA THR A 219 -23.60 -39.87 -2.68
C THR A 219 -24.31 -38.62 -3.21
N LYS A 220 -24.21 -37.50 -2.48
CA LYS A 220 -24.88 -36.22 -2.80
C LYS A 220 -24.49 -35.59 -4.15
N GLY A 221 -23.31 -35.94 -4.70
CA GLY A 221 -22.81 -35.45 -5.99
C GLY A 221 -23.03 -36.40 -7.16
N GLN A 222 -23.72 -37.52 -6.93
CA GLN A 222 -23.97 -38.53 -7.97
C GLN A 222 -24.89 -37.97 -9.05
N LYS A 223 -24.58 -38.30 -10.31
CA LYS A 223 -25.46 -38.00 -11.44
C LYS A 223 -26.57 -39.04 -11.48
N LEU A 224 -27.81 -38.57 -11.38
CA LEU A 224 -29.04 -39.33 -11.43
C LEU A 224 -29.56 -39.36 -12.87
N LEU A 225 -30.11 -40.50 -13.28
CA LEU A 225 -30.79 -40.69 -14.55
C LEU A 225 -32.22 -40.16 -14.43
N LEU A 226 -32.59 -39.24 -15.31
CA LEU A 226 -33.87 -38.54 -15.30
C LEU A 226 -34.54 -38.69 -16.67
N LYS A 227 -35.87 -38.59 -16.69
CA LYS A 227 -36.67 -38.57 -17.92
C LYS A 227 -37.63 -37.38 -17.88
N CYS A 228 -37.78 -36.64 -18.98
CA CYS A 228 -38.74 -35.54 -19.06
C CYS A 228 -40.08 -36.00 -19.62
N SER A 229 -41.10 -35.14 -19.56
CA SER A 229 -42.43 -35.37 -20.14
C SER A 229 -42.40 -35.71 -21.65
N LYS A 230 -41.42 -35.19 -22.41
CA LYS A 230 -41.22 -35.55 -23.83
C LYS A 230 -40.44 -36.86 -24.05
N GLY A 231 -40.18 -37.64 -23.01
CA GLY A 231 -39.53 -38.95 -23.09
C GLY A 231 -37.99 -38.95 -23.13
N HIS A 232 -37.34 -37.79 -23.13
CA HIS A 232 -35.88 -37.71 -23.18
C HIS A 232 -35.22 -38.11 -21.86
N THR A 233 -34.18 -38.94 -21.94
CA THR A 233 -33.35 -39.32 -20.79
C THR A 233 -32.01 -38.58 -20.76
N TRP A 234 -31.55 -38.19 -19.57
CA TRP A 234 -30.22 -37.61 -19.35
C TRP A 234 -29.71 -37.87 -17.93
N ARG A 235 -28.42 -37.65 -17.70
CA ARG A 235 -27.79 -37.77 -16.38
C ARG A 235 -27.35 -36.41 -15.86
N ASP A 236 -27.83 -36.02 -14.68
CA ASP A 236 -27.38 -34.80 -14.00
C ASP A 236 -27.48 -34.92 -12.47
N THR A 237 -26.86 -33.99 -11.75
CA THR A 237 -26.90 -33.93 -10.29
C THR A 237 -28.15 -33.21 -9.80
N ILE A 238 -28.65 -33.58 -8.62
CA ILE A 238 -29.81 -32.90 -8.02
C ILE A 238 -29.56 -31.41 -7.75
N TRP A 239 -28.30 -31.03 -7.48
CA TRP A 239 -27.90 -29.63 -7.32
C TRP A 239 -28.07 -28.81 -8.61
N SER A 240 -27.76 -29.40 -9.77
CA SER A 240 -27.95 -28.76 -11.08
C SER A 240 -29.44 -28.54 -11.39
N ILE A 241 -30.29 -29.49 -11.00
CA ILE A 241 -31.74 -29.45 -11.26
C ILE A 241 -32.44 -28.45 -10.32
N HIS A 242 -32.11 -28.51 -9.02
CA HIS A 242 -32.77 -27.72 -7.98
C HIS A 242 -32.18 -26.32 -7.81
N THR A 243 -30.86 -26.20 -7.72
CA THR A 243 -30.23 -24.91 -7.42
C THR A 243 -30.03 -24.07 -8.67
N LEU A 244 -29.59 -24.71 -9.76
CA LEU A 244 -29.37 -24.02 -11.04
C LEU A 244 -30.60 -24.02 -11.94
N GLN A 245 -31.72 -24.61 -11.49
CA GLN A 245 -33.00 -24.66 -12.20
C GLN A 245 -32.84 -25.11 -13.66
N ARG A 246 -31.98 -26.12 -13.89
CA ARG A 246 -31.72 -26.63 -15.25
C ARG A 246 -32.83 -27.58 -15.70
N ASP A 247 -33.28 -27.38 -16.93
CA ASP A 247 -34.28 -28.22 -17.59
C ASP A 247 -33.65 -29.33 -18.43
N CYS A 248 -34.51 -30.18 -19.02
CA CYS A 248 -34.09 -31.20 -19.96
C CYS A 248 -33.27 -30.58 -21.11
N PRO A 249 -32.00 -30.97 -21.30
CA PRO A 249 -31.11 -30.35 -22.28
C PRO A 249 -31.57 -30.54 -23.73
N LYS A 250 -32.39 -31.58 -23.98
CA LYS A 250 -32.98 -31.84 -25.31
C LYS A 250 -34.26 -31.02 -25.55
N CYS A 251 -35.00 -30.62 -24.51
CA CYS A 251 -36.24 -29.84 -24.65
C CYS A 251 -36.01 -28.34 -24.58
N SER A 252 -35.07 -27.89 -23.74
CA SER A 252 -34.83 -26.47 -23.47
C SER A 252 -34.03 -25.75 -24.56
N ASN A 253 -33.79 -26.39 -25.70
CA ASN A 253 -33.02 -25.91 -26.85
C ASN A 253 -31.68 -25.22 -26.48
N ARG A 254 -31.06 -25.62 -25.36
CA ARG A 254 -29.68 -25.26 -25.05
C ARG A 254 -28.77 -26.17 -25.87
N VAL A 255 -28.62 -25.78 -27.13
CA VAL A 255 -27.57 -26.12 -28.09
C VAL A 255 -26.63 -27.24 -27.62
N ILE A 256 -27.12 -28.48 -27.71
CA ILE A 256 -26.27 -29.52 -28.30
C ILE A 256 -26.10 -29.04 -29.73
N SER A 257 -24.88 -28.67 -30.10
CA SER A 257 -24.53 -28.15 -31.43
C SER A 257 -25.39 -28.80 -32.50
N LYS A 258 -26.13 -28.00 -33.28
CA LYS A 258 -26.73 -28.46 -34.53
C LYS A 258 -25.61 -29.18 -35.29
N PHE A 259 -25.73 -30.49 -35.48
CA PHE A 259 -24.74 -31.23 -36.22
C PHE A 259 -24.80 -30.72 -37.66
N HIS A 260 -23.72 -30.12 -38.13
CA HIS A 260 -23.61 -29.68 -39.51
C HIS A 260 -23.30 -30.90 -40.39
N THR A 261 -23.90 -30.97 -41.56
CA THR A 261 -23.50 -31.98 -42.54
C THR A 261 -22.12 -31.65 -43.10
N LEU A 262 -21.38 -32.66 -43.57
CA LEU A 262 -20.08 -32.43 -44.22
C LEU A 262 -20.23 -31.51 -45.46
N SER A 263 -21.39 -31.56 -46.12
CA SER A 263 -21.75 -30.69 -47.24
C SER A 263 -21.82 -29.21 -46.83
N GLU A 264 -22.48 -28.92 -45.70
CA GLU A 264 -22.53 -27.55 -45.14
C GLU A 264 -21.14 -27.03 -44.75
N LEU A 265 -20.31 -27.86 -44.13
CA LEU A 265 -18.95 -27.47 -43.75
C LEU A 265 -18.06 -27.19 -44.97
N LYS A 266 -18.24 -27.94 -46.07
CA LYS A 266 -17.57 -27.65 -47.34
C LYS A 266 -18.01 -26.32 -47.93
N LYS A 267 -19.30 -25.95 -47.84
CA LYS A 267 -19.80 -24.64 -48.27
C LYS A 267 -19.22 -23.50 -47.43
N ILE A 268 -19.13 -23.66 -46.10
CA ILE A 268 -18.50 -22.67 -45.20
C ILE A 268 -17.00 -22.51 -45.51
N ALA A 269 -16.31 -23.62 -45.81
CA ALA A 269 -14.92 -23.56 -46.24
C ALA A 269 -14.78 -22.77 -47.56
N ALA A 270 -15.65 -23.04 -48.53
CA ALA A 270 -15.68 -22.35 -49.81
C ALA A 270 -15.97 -20.85 -49.67
N SER A 271 -16.90 -20.44 -48.77
CA SER A 271 -17.18 -19.02 -48.51
C SER A 271 -15.98 -18.26 -47.92
N HIS A 272 -15.06 -18.97 -47.27
CA HIS A 272 -13.78 -18.41 -46.80
C HIS A 272 -12.62 -18.60 -47.80
N GLY A 273 -12.92 -18.98 -49.05
CA GLY A 273 -11.94 -19.21 -50.10
C GLY A 273 -11.05 -20.43 -49.85
N GLY A 274 -11.52 -21.43 -49.12
CA GLY A 274 -10.74 -22.63 -48.82
C GLY A 274 -11.54 -23.92 -48.95
N ILE A 275 -10.93 -25.03 -48.55
CA ILE A 275 -11.50 -26.38 -48.68
C ILE A 275 -11.38 -27.15 -47.37
N CYS A 276 -12.37 -27.99 -47.09
CA CYS A 276 -12.31 -29.00 -46.02
C CYS A 276 -11.62 -30.25 -46.57
N LEU A 277 -10.48 -30.64 -45.97
CA LEU A 277 -9.70 -31.82 -46.37
C LEU A 277 -10.23 -33.11 -45.72
N SER A 278 -10.88 -33.00 -44.56
CA SER A 278 -11.44 -34.17 -43.87
C SER A 278 -12.59 -34.78 -44.65
N LYS A 279 -12.52 -36.10 -44.88
CA LYS A 279 -13.53 -36.89 -45.61
C LYS A 279 -14.74 -37.29 -44.75
N LYS A 280 -14.62 -37.23 -43.41
CA LYS A 280 -15.67 -37.61 -42.45
C LYS A 280 -15.95 -36.45 -41.49
N TYR A 281 -17.21 -36.26 -41.12
CA TYR A 281 -17.60 -35.24 -40.13
C TYR A 281 -17.26 -35.71 -38.72
N GLN A 282 -16.48 -34.91 -38.00
CA GLN A 282 -16.12 -35.16 -36.60
C GLN A 282 -16.43 -33.91 -35.76
N PRO A 283 -17.53 -33.89 -34.98
CA PRO A 283 -17.98 -32.68 -34.27
C PRO A 283 -17.11 -32.31 -33.07
N VAL A 284 -16.49 -33.29 -32.42
CA VAL A 284 -15.71 -33.09 -31.18
C VAL A 284 -14.21 -32.94 -31.46
N GLU A 285 -13.72 -33.62 -32.50
CA GLU A 285 -12.32 -33.60 -32.89
C GLU A 285 -11.97 -32.45 -33.84
N ASN A 286 -10.68 -32.22 -34.03
CA ASN A 286 -10.21 -31.24 -35.01
C ASN A 286 -10.32 -31.82 -36.42
N MET A 287 -10.97 -31.08 -37.32
CA MET A 287 -10.97 -31.38 -38.75
C MET A 287 -9.85 -30.60 -39.45
N GLU A 288 -9.44 -31.09 -40.61
CA GLU A 288 -8.38 -30.52 -41.46
C GLU A 288 -8.97 -29.62 -42.54
N TRP A 289 -8.38 -28.43 -42.67
CA TRP A 289 -8.83 -27.36 -43.55
C TRP A 289 -7.63 -26.79 -44.32
N LYS A 290 -7.89 -26.23 -45.51
CA LYS A 290 -6.90 -25.54 -46.32
C LYS A 290 -7.47 -24.20 -46.79
N CYS A 291 -6.74 -23.10 -46.62
CA CYS A 291 -7.20 -21.78 -47.09
C CYS A 291 -6.71 -21.44 -48.51
N ALA A 292 -7.19 -20.32 -49.07
CA ALA A 292 -6.78 -19.77 -50.37
C ALA A 292 -5.26 -19.58 -50.49
N LYS A 293 -4.58 -19.19 -49.40
CA LYS A 293 -3.11 -19.03 -49.35
C LYS A 293 -2.37 -20.34 -49.10
N ASN A 294 -3.00 -21.49 -49.38
CA ASN A 294 -2.46 -22.84 -49.22
C ASN A 294 -2.07 -23.30 -47.79
N HIS A 295 -2.34 -22.53 -46.73
CA HIS A 295 -2.08 -22.99 -45.36
C HIS A 295 -3.03 -24.14 -44.98
N THR A 296 -2.47 -25.24 -44.49
CA THR A 296 -3.20 -26.39 -43.94
C THR A 296 -3.26 -26.31 -42.42
N PHE A 297 -4.45 -26.50 -41.83
CA PHE A 297 -4.64 -26.34 -40.40
C PHE A 297 -5.73 -27.21 -39.80
N LYS A 298 -5.60 -27.51 -38.51
CA LYS A 298 -6.52 -28.36 -37.74
C LYS A 298 -7.34 -27.51 -36.77
N LEU A 299 -8.66 -27.49 -36.96
CA LEU A 299 -9.59 -26.77 -36.07
C LEU A 299 -10.89 -27.54 -35.89
N ARG A 300 -11.51 -27.41 -34.71
CA ARG A 300 -12.86 -27.92 -34.45
C ARG A 300 -13.90 -27.20 -35.32
N THR A 301 -14.86 -27.96 -35.81
CA THR A 301 -15.98 -27.47 -36.64
C THR A 301 -16.75 -26.34 -35.97
N SER A 302 -16.96 -26.42 -34.65
CA SER A 302 -17.65 -25.38 -33.89
C SER A 302 -16.96 -24.01 -33.90
N ARG A 303 -15.64 -23.96 -34.16
CA ARG A 303 -14.90 -22.69 -34.28
C ARG A 303 -15.03 -22.10 -35.67
N ILE A 304 -14.97 -22.95 -36.70
CA ILE A 304 -15.19 -22.55 -38.10
C ILE A 304 -16.58 -21.93 -38.27
N VAL A 305 -17.62 -22.57 -37.74
CA VAL A 305 -19.01 -22.06 -37.79
C VAL A 305 -19.17 -20.71 -37.08
N LYS A 306 -18.34 -20.42 -36.07
CA LYS A 306 -18.34 -19.13 -35.36
C LYS A 306 -17.52 -18.05 -36.07
N GLY A 307 -17.01 -18.31 -37.27
CA GLY A 307 -16.26 -17.36 -38.08
C GLY A 307 -14.74 -17.35 -37.84
N PHE A 308 -14.20 -18.27 -37.03
CA PHE A 308 -12.75 -18.43 -36.90
C PHE A 308 -12.22 -19.22 -38.10
N TRP A 309 -11.37 -18.60 -38.91
CA TRP A 309 -10.77 -19.24 -40.09
C TRP A 309 -9.24 -19.42 -39.93
N CYS A 310 -8.50 -19.39 -41.04
CA CYS A 310 -7.07 -19.63 -41.14
C CYS A 310 -6.26 -18.77 -40.16
N PRO A 311 -5.61 -19.37 -39.16
CA PRO A 311 -4.83 -18.65 -38.15
C PRO A 311 -3.61 -17.88 -38.69
N TRP A 312 -3.07 -18.29 -39.84
CA TRP A 312 -1.98 -17.58 -40.54
C TRP A 312 -2.51 -16.34 -41.24
N CYS A 313 -3.62 -16.45 -41.98
CA CYS A 313 -4.24 -15.31 -42.64
C CYS A 313 -4.82 -14.29 -41.66
N SER A 314 -5.26 -14.73 -40.48
CA SER A 314 -5.78 -13.84 -39.42
C SER A 314 -4.67 -13.18 -38.58
N GLY A 315 -3.39 -13.46 -38.86
CA GLY A 315 -2.25 -12.95 -38.09
C GLY A 315 -2.09 -13.54 -36.68
N TYR A 316 -2.79 -14.64 -36.37
CA TYR A 316 -2.73 -15.30 -35.06
C TYR A 316 -1.43 -16.12 -34.89
N TYR A 317 -0.96 -16.78 -35.96
CA TYR A 317 0.43 -17.26 -36.05
C TYR A 317 1.25 -16.23 -36.82
N LYS A 318 1.88 -15.33 -36.06
CA LYS A 318 2.68 -14.24 -36.61
C LYS A 318 4.04 -14.71 -37.18
N HIS A 319 4.46 -15.93 -36.85
CA HIS A 319 5.80 -16.45 -37.15
C HIS A 319 5.74 -17.88 -37.71
N ASP A 320 6.66 -18.20 -38.63
CA ASP A 320 6.81 -19.52 -39.26
C ASP A 320 8.21 -20.13 -39.01
N ILE A 321 8.45 -21.35 -39.53
CA ILE A 321 9.73 -22.05 -39.34
C ILE A 321 10.89 -21.36 -40.06
N GLU A 322 10.60 -20.64 -41.15
CA GLU A 322 11.62 -20.00 -41.98
C GLU A 322 12.14 -18.72 -41.30
N GLU A 323 11.26 -17.97 -40.64
CA GLU A 323 11.65 -16.87 -39.77
C GLU A 323 12.55 -17.33 -38.62
N MET A 324 12.27 -18.50 -38.03
CA MET A 324 13.14 -19.07 -36.98
C MET A 324 14.52 -19.46 -37.50
N ARG A 325 14.60 -19.95 -38.76
CA ARG A 325 15.88 -20.24 -39.42
C ARG A 325 16.66 -18.97 -39.70
N THR A 326 15.99 -17.91 -40.14
CA THR A 326 16.59 -16.58 -40.33
C THR A 326 17.16 -16.04 -39.02
N ILE A 327 16.39 -16.04 -37.94
CA ILE A 327 16.85 -15.62 -36.61
C ILE A 327 18.04 -16.47 -36.14
N ALA A 328 18.01 -17.78 -36.40
CA ALA A 328 19.13 -18.63 -36.06
C ALA A 328 20.39 -18.25 -36.83
N LYS A 329 20.27 -17.98 -38.13
CA LYS A 329 21.38 -17.55 -38.99
C LYS A 329 21.94 -16.20 -38.56
N GLU A 330 21.10 -15.22 -38.26
CA GLU A 330 21.50 -13.90 -37.73
C GLU A 330 22.31 -14.02 -36.43
N ARG A 331 21.97 -15.00 -35.58
CA ARG A 331 22.68 -15.28 -34.32
C ARG A 331 23.82 -16.28 -34.46
N GLY A 332 24.29 -16.51 -35.69
CA GLY A 332 25.42 -17.39 -35.99
C GLY A 332 25.16 -18.88 -35.75
N GLY A 333 23.90 -19.31 -35.65
CA GLY A 333 23.48 -20.70 -35.46
C GLY A 333 22.55 -21.22 -36.54
N LYS A 334 21.90 -22.36 -36.27
CA LYS A 334 20.93 -23.02 -37.16
C LYS A 334 19.74 -23.54 -36.36
N CYS A 335 18.53 -23.34 -36.88
CA CYS A 335 17.35 -24.07 -36.42
C CYS A 335 17.32 -25.42 -37.16
N LEU A 336 17.38 -26.53 -36.43
CA LEU A 336 17.44 -27.89 -36.96
C LEU A 336 16.05 -28.54 -37.11
N SER A 337 15.00 -27.90 -36.59
CA SER A 337 13.63 -28.39 -36.76
C SER A 337 13.10 -28.14 -38.17
N ASN A 338 12.38 -29.12 -38.69
CA ASN A 338 11.78 -29.08 -40.04
C ASN A 338 10.35 -28.54 -40.05
N GLU A 339 9.65 -28.61 -38.90
CA GLU A 339 8.24 -28.27 -38.80
C GLU A 339 7.97 -27.25 -37.69
N TRP A 340 7.10 -26.28 -37.97
CA TRP A 340 6.56 -25.37 -36.97
C TRP A 340 5.17 -25.84 -36.51
N LYS A 341 5.05 -26.21 -35.23
CA LYS A 341 3.76 -26.61 -34.63
C LYS A 341 3.07 -25.43 -33.94
N SER A 342 3.80 -24.69 -33.09
CA SER A 342 3.29 -23.49 -32.41
C SER A 342 4.42 -22.66 -31.78
N SER A 343 4.11 -21.46 -31.31
CA SER A 343 5.06 -20.61 -30.56
C SER A 343 5.47 -21.16 -29.18
N LEU A 344 4.82 -22.25 -28.73
CA LEU A 344 5.05 -22.91 -27.45
C LEU A 344 5.65 -24.32 -27.60
N SER A 345 5.80 -24.84 -28.82
CA SER A 345 6.47 -26.13 -29.05
C SER A 345 7.98 -25.92 -29.13
N ASN A 346 8.76 -26.82 -28.53
CA ASN A 346 10.20 -26.80 -28.64
C ASN A 346 10.63 -26.97 -30.11
N LEU A 347 11.61 -26.15 -30.52
CA LEU A 347 12.42 -26.38 -31.70
C LEU A 347 13.84 -26.76 -31.26
N LEU A 348 14.54 -27.49 -32.12
CA LEU A 348 15.93 -27.88 -31.93
C LEU A 348 16.83 -26.82 -32.58
N TRP A 349 17.82 -26.35 -31.84
CA TRP A 349 18.73 -25.27 -32.24
C TRP A 349 20.17 -25.73 -32.16
N ARG A 350 21.05 -25.09 -32.94
CA ARG A 350 22.50 -25.26 -32.89
C ARG A 350 23.19 -23.90 -32.94
N CYS A 351 24.15 -23.62 -32.07
CA CYS A 351 24.88 -22.34 -32.10
C CYS A 351 26.13 -22.41 -32.98
N LYS A 352 26.84 -21.28 -33.09
CA LYS A 352 28.14 -21.19 -33.79
C LYS A 352 29.17 -22.17 -33.26
N GLU A 353 29.26 -22.28 -31.93
CA GLU A 353 30.16 -23.19 -31.22
C GLU A 353 29.71 -24.67 -31.27
N GLY A 354 28.63 -25.00 -32.00
CA GLY A 354 28.20 -26.38 -32.23
C GLY A 354 27.25 -27.00 -31.19
N HIS A 355 27.03 -26.37 -30.03
CA HIS A 355 26.09 -26.87 -29.02
C HIS A 355 24.66 -26.97 -29.55
N ARG A 356 23.97 -28.05 -29.17
CA ARG A 356 22.60 -28.35 -29.59
C ARG A 356 21.67 -28.30 -28.39
N TRP A 357 20.54 -27.60 -28.51
CA TRP A 357 19.57 -27.52 -27.42
C TRP A 357 18.13 -27.37 -27.93
N GLU A 358 17.18 -27.74 -27.08
CA GLU A 358 15.76 -27.50 -27.32
C GLU A 358 15.30 -26.21 -26.64
N ALA A 359 14.56 -25.38 -27.37
CA ALA A 359 13.93 -24.19 -26.81
C ALA A 359 12.67 -23.81 -27.56
N ILE A 360 11.71 -23.25 -26.82
CA ILE A 360 10.52 -22.66 -27.43
C ILE A 360 10.88 -21.37 -28.21
N PRO A 361 10.29 -21.15 -29.40
CA PRO A 361 10.50 -19.96 -30.22
C PRO A 361 10.31 -18.64 -29.48
N LYS A 362 9.30 -18.58 -28.60
CA LYS A 362 9.03 -17.41 -27.77
C LYS A 362 10.21 -17.02 -26.87
N SER A 363 11.00 -17.98 -26.41
CA SER A 363 12.20 -17.73 -25.59
C SER A 363 13.33 -17.14 -26.43
N ILE A 364 13.51 -17.68 -27.65
CA ILE A 364 14.51 -17.21 -28.61
C ILE A 364 14.23 -15.78 -29.06
N LEU A 365 12.97 -15.48 -29.41
CA LEU A 365 12.51 -14.14 -29.78
C LEU A 365 12.73 -13.11 -28.67
N LYS A 366 12.71 -13.53 -27.39
CA LYS A 366 13.00 -12.67 -26.23
C LYS A 366 14.49 -12.40 -25.99
N GLY A 367 15.38 -13.01 -26.79
CA GLY A 367 16.83 -12.80 -26.70
C GLY A 367 17.61 -13.92 -26.02
N ASN A 368 16.94 -14.96 -25.48
CA ASN A 368 17.67 -16.12 -24.96
C ASN A 368 18.24 -16.96 -26.11
N TRP A 369 19.44 -17.53 -25.94
CA TRP A 369 20.12 -18.29 -26.99
C TRP A 369 20.68 -19.61 -26.45
N CYS A 370 21.93 -19.93 -26.79
CA CYS A 370 22.59 -21.16 -26.39
C CYS A 370 22.94 -21.16 -24.89
N PRO A 371 22.40 -22.10 -24.09
CA PRO A 371 22.68 -22.16 -22.66
C PRO A 371 24.15 -22.43 -22.35
N GLU A 372 24.84 -23.22 -23.19
CA GLU A 372 26.25 -23.56 -23.00
C GLU A 372 27.20 -22.39 -23.35
N CYS A 373 26.95 -21.70 -24.47
CA CYS A 373 27.70 -20.48 -24.82
C CYS A 373 27.42 -19.31 -23.89
N SER A 374 26.23 -19.27 -23.27
CA SER A 374 25.87 -18.20 -22.33
C SER A 374 26.57 -18.29 -20.97
N HIS A 375 27.48 -19.26 -20.79
CA HIS A 375 28.28 -19.49 -19.57
C HIS A 375 27.49 -19.32 -18.27
N VAL A 376 26.49 -20.16 -18.06
CA VAL A 376 25.98 -20.37 -16.71
C VAL A 376 26.66 -21.61 -16.13
N LYS A 377 27.97 -21.52 -15.84
CA LYS A 377 28.64 -22.51 -14.99
C LYS A 377 27.92 -22.50 -13.62
N PRO A 378 27.56 -23.66 -13.05
CA PRO A 378 27.02 -23.70 -11.70
C PRO A 378 28.08 -23.16 -10.75
N LEU A 379 27.73 -22.17 -9.92
CA LEU A 379 28.67 -21.75 -8.89
C LEU A 379 28.86 -22.83 -7.86
N THR A 380 30.08 -22.92 -7.39
CA THR A 380 30.53 -23.73 -6.28
C THR A 380 30.56 -22.90 -4.99
N LEU A 381 30.71 -23.58 -3.86
CA LEU A 381 30.92 -22.89 -2.57
C LEU A 381 32.20 -22.03 -2.59
N GLU A 382 33.21 -22.47 -3.33
CA GLU A 382 34.49 -21.80 -3.45
C GLU A 382 34.36 -20.44 -4.15
N ASP A 383 33.51 -20.35 -5.17
CA ASP A 383 33.22 -19.08 -5.85
C ASP A 383 32.62 -18.02 -4.89
N PHE A 384 31.81 -18.45 -3.92
CA PHE A 384 31.27 -17.55 -2.89
C PHE A 384 32.33 -17.14 -1.86
N ARG A 385 33.29 -18.01 -1.56
CA ARG A 385 34.43 -17.67 -0.68
C ARG A 385 35.35 -16.66 -1.34
N ILE A 386 35.68 -16.86 -2.62
CA ILE A 386 36.48 -15.91 -3.41
C ILE A 386 35.77 -14.55 -3.49
N TYR A 387 34.45 -14.54 -3.74
CA TYR A 387 33.65 -13.31 -3.74
C TYR A 387 33.69 -12.59 -2.38
N ALA A 388 33.60 -13.34 -1.27
CA ALA A 388 33.71 -12.76 0.06
C ALA A 388 35.10 -12.16 0.33
N LEU A 389 36.15 -12.89 -0.02
CA LEU A 389 37.53 -12.44 0.13
C LEU A 389 37.79 -11.14 -0.65
N LYS A 390 37.29 -11.05 -1.88
CA LYS A 390 37.41 -9.84 -2.73
C LYS A 390 36.86 -8.59 -2.04
N HIS A 391 35.85 -8.74 -1.20
CA HIS A 391 35.22 -7.66 -0.45
C HIS A 391 35.63 -7.59 1.03
N GLN A 392 36.79 -8.18 1.37
CA GLN A 392 37.34 -8.21 2.74
C GLN A 392 36.32 -8.78 3.75
N GLY A 393 35.61 -9.83 3.36
CA GLY A 393 34.63 -10.51 4.21
C GLY A 393 34.73 -12.03 4.11
N GLU A 394 33.83 -12.70 4.82
CA GLU A 394 33.84 -14.14 5.03
C GLU A 394 32.53 -14.77 4.53
N CYS A 395 32.62 -15.91 3.84
CA CYS A 395 31.48 -16.77 3.54
C CYS A 395 31.32 -17.79 4.66
N LEU A 396 30.18 -17.76 5.36
CA LEU A 396 29.92 -18.62 6.54
C LEU A 396 29.26 -19.96 6.18
N ASN A 397 29.00 -20.22 4.90
CA ASN A 397 28.43 -21.49 4.46
C ASN A 397 29.48 -22.61 4.45
N THR A 398 29.13 -23.77 5.01
CA THR A 398 29.93 -25.00 4.93
C THR A 398 29.56 -25.88 3.73
N THR A 399 28.34 -25.73 3.20
CA THR A 399 27.85 -26.46 2.02
C THR A 399 27.03 -25.54 1.11
N TYR A 400 27.03 -25.83 -0.19
CA TYR A 400 26.18 -25.19 -1.19
C TYR A 400 25.57 -26.25 -2.11
N LYS A 401 24.25 -26.43 -2.04
CA LYS A 401 23.54 -27.51 -2.76
C LYS A 401 22.89 -27.03 -4.06
N SER A 402 22.32 -25.81 -4.08
CA SER A 402 21.62 -25.27 -5.25
C SER A 402 21.36 -23.77 -5.15
N HIS A 403 20.82 -23.19 -6.21
CA HIS A 403 20.40 -21.78 -6.32
C HIS A 403 19.37 -21.33 -5.25
N VAL A 404 18.69 -22.27 -4.59
CA VAL A 404 17.73 -22.01 -3.51
C VAL A 404 18.42 -21.91 -2.15
N THR A 405 19.62 -22.50 -2.01
CA THR A 405 20.36 -22.52 -0.74
C THR A 405 20.79 -21.09 -0.40
N PRO A 406 20.34 -20.53 0.74
CA PRO A 406 20.78 -19.20 1.16
C PRO A 406 22.26 -19.21 1.52
N ILE A 407 22.95 -18.13 1.16
CA ILE A 407 24.37 -17.93 1.38
C ILE A 407 24.53 -16.83 2.40
N ILE A 408 25.34 -17.10 3.42
CA ILE A 408 25.56 -16.24 4.56
C ILE A 408 26.94 -15.60 4.41
N PHE A 409 26.98 -14.28 4.32
CA PHE A 409 28.21 -13.51 4.30
C PHE A 409 28.37 -12.69 5.57
N LYS A 410 29.63 -12.38 5.90
CA LYS A 410 30.04 -11.44 6.94
C LYS A 410 31.00 -10.42 6.33
N CYS A 411 30.73 -9.12 6.45
CA CYS A 411 31.68 -8.09 5.97
C CYS A 411 32.77 -7.79 7.01
N LYS A 412 33.79 -7.03 6.59
CA LYS A 412 34.84 -6.46 7.47
C LYS A 412 34.31 -5.81 8.75
N GLU A 413 33.25 -5.00 8.63
CA GLU A 413 32.62 -4.31 9.76
C GLU A 413 31.75 -5.24 10.65
N GLY A 414 31.77 -6.55 10.42
CA GLY A 414 31.06 -7.55 11.22
C GLY A 414 29.59 -7.80 10.86
N HIS A 415 29.01 -7.07 9.90
CA HIS A 415 27.63 -7.29 9.48
C HIS A 415 27.45 -8.65 8.82
N THR A 416 26.43 -9.41 9.25
CA THR A 416 26.06 -10.69 8.64
C THR A 416 24.73 -10.59 7.90
N TRP A 417 24.63 -11.19 6.72
CA TRP A 417 23.37 -11.24 5.97
C TRP A 417 23.22 -12.51 5.14
N LYS A 418 21.96 -12.89 4.91
CA LYS A 418 21.57 -14.00 4.04
C LYS A 418 21.24 -13.47 2.64
N THR A 419 21.75 -14.14 1.60
CA THR A 419 21.48 -13.80 0.21
C THR A 419 21.37 -15.06 -0.65
N ASN A 420 21.21 -14.90 -1.97
CA ASN A 420 21.18 -15.99 -2.94
C ASN A 420 22.25 -15.79 -4.02
N ARG A 421 22.42 -16.79 -4.89
CA ARG A 421 23.40 -16.82 -6.00
C ARG A 421 23.51 -15.52 -6.80
N LYS A 422 22.42 -14.77 -7.00
CA LYS A 422 22.44 -13.55 -7.82
C LYS A 422 23.33 -12.45 -7.24
N CYS A 423 23.64 -12.50 -5.95
CA CYS A 423 24.43 -11.48 -5.27
C CYS A 423 25.81 -11.23 -5.86
N ILE A 424 26.46 -12.26 -6.44
CA ILE A 424 27.77 -12.11 -7.08
C ILE A 424 27.71 -11.20 -8.31
N ASN A 425 26.54 -11.06 -8.93
CA ASN A 425 26.32 -10.17 -10.06
C ASN A 425 25.77 -8.79 -9.61
N ASP A 426 25.45 -8.62 -8.32
CA ASP A 426 24.98 -7.36 -7.77
C ASP A 426 26.17 -6.46 -7.41
N ASN A 427 26.09 -5.17 -7.75
CA ASN A 427 27.13 -4.18 -7.43
C ASN A 427 27.16 -3.73 -5.94
N VAL A 428 26.43 -4.43 -5.06
CA VAL A 428 26.32 -4.07 -3.63
C VAL A 428 26.64 -5.28 -2.77
N TRP A 429 27.86 -5.31 -2.24
CA TRP A 429 28.36 -6.34 -1.33
C TRP A 429 27.61 -6.34 0.01
N CYS A 430 27.78 -5.29 0.82
CA CYS A 430 27.11 -5.14 2.10
C CYS A 430 26.16 -3.95 2.06
N ARG A 431 24.84 -4.21 2.10
CA ARG A 431 23.79 -3.19 2.02
C ARG A 431 23.74 -2.26 3.24
N ILE A 432 24.30 -2.71 4.37
CA ILE A 432 24.44 -1.92 5.59
C ILE A 432 25.61 -0.94 5.43
N CYS A 433 26.79 -1.41 4.99
CA CYS A 433 27.93 -0.54 4.67
C CYS A 433 27.62 0.44 3.53
N ALA A 434 26.83 0.02 2.54
CA ALA A 434 26.43 0.86 1.41
C ALA A 434 25.35 1.92 1.75
N GLY A 435 24.89 2.01 3.00
CA GLY A 435 23.96 3.06 3.45
C GLY A 435 22.56 3.01 2.84
N SER A 436 22.14 1.85 2.30
CA SER A 436 20.84 1.72 1.62
C SER A 436 19.67 1.77 2.60
N ARG A 437 18.59 2.51 2.25
CA ARG A 437 17.38 2.63 3.07
C ARG A 437 16.56 1.33 3.02
N PHE A 438 16.46 0.62 4.14
CA PHE A 438 15.66 -0.59 4.28
C PHE A 438 14.18 -0.30 4.56
N THR A 439 13.26 -1.10 4.02
CA THR A 439 11.84 -1.09 4.41
C THR A 439 11.59 -1.97 5.65
N ASP A 440 10.55 -1.65 6.45
CA ASP A 440 10.20 -2.40 7.67
C ASP A 440 9.89 -3.90 7.43
N ARG A 441 9.54 -4.28 6.18
CA ARG A 441 9.32 -5.67 5.77
C ARG A 441 10.63 -6.43 5.52
N GLU A 442 11.64 -5.76 4.98
CA GLU A 442 12.95 -6.32 4.66
C GLU A 442 13.80 -6.53 5.93
N ILE A 443 13.66 -5.63 6.92
CA ILE A 443 14.34 -5.73 8.22
C ILE A 443 13.85 -6.94 9.02
N LYS A 444 12.54 -7.25 8.93
CA LYS A 444 11.92 -8.39 9.63
C LYS A 444 12.36 -9.76 9.11
N ALA A 445 12.91 -9.82 7.89
CA ALA A 445 13.38 -11.04 7.24
C ALA A 445 14.90 -11.24 7.30
N LEU A 446 15.67 -10.18 7.59
CA LEU A 446 17.14 -10.17 7.48
C LEU A 446 17.88 -9.95 8.80
N PHE A 447 17.20 -9.48 9.86
CA PHE A 447 17.85 -9.08 11.10
C PHE A 447 16.99 -9.51 12.30
N ASN A 448 17.45 -10.47 13.09
CA ASN A 448 16.85 -10.81 14.39
C ASN A 448 17.79 -10.31 15.52
N PRO A 449 17.80 -9.00 15.81
CA PRO A 449 18.68 -8.45 16.84
C PRO A 449 18.36 -9.08 18.19
N GLY A 450 19.40 -9.36 18.95
CA GLY A 450 19.32 -9.85 20.32
C GLY A 450 19.45 -8.74 21.35
N ILE A 451 19.54 -9.14 22.61
CA ILE A 451 19.71 -8.19 23.72
C ILE A 451 21.05 -7.46 23.67
N GLU A 452 22.09 -8.11 23.14
CA GLU A 452 23.41 -7.51 22.95
C GLU A 452 23.39 -6.40 21.90
N ASP A 453 22.65 -6.57 20.81
CA ASP A 453 22.45 -5.51 19.81
C ASP A 453 21.73 -4.30 20.41
N ALA A 454 20.77 -4.52 21.31
CA ALA A 454 20.12 -3.44 22.04
C ALA A 454 21.08 -2.71 22.98
N LYS A 455 22.00 -3.42 23.65
CA LYS A 455 23.05 -2.81 24.48
C LYS A 455 24.03 -1.99 23.65
N ILE A 456 24.49 -2.51 22.50
CA ILE A 456 25.36 -1.80 21.56
C ILE A 456 24.66 -0.53 21.04
N LEU A 457 23.40 -0.64 20.63
CA LEU A 457 22.60 0.50 20.18
C LEU A 457 22.42 1.54 21.29
N GLY A 458 22.26 1.10 22.55
CA GLY A 458 22.22 2.00 23.69
C GLY A 458 23.50 2.82 23.83
N ARG A 459 24.66 2.16 23.75
CA ARG A 459 25.98 2.82 23.80
C ARG A 459 26.17 3.80 22.64
N ALA A 460 25.80 3.41 21.43
CA ALA A 460 25.87 4.26 20.24
C ALA A 460 25.01 5.53 20.36
N MET A 461 23.90 5.48 21.11
CA MET A 461 23.03 6.62 21.38
C MET A 461 23.42 7.42 22.65
N ASN A 462 24.65 7.22 23.14
CA ASN A 462 25.19 7.83 24.35
C ASN A 462 24.33 7.55 25.59
N GLY A 463 24.02 6.26 25.80
CA GLY A 463 23.30 5.74 26.95
C GLY A 463 23.46 4.22 27.07
N GLU A 464 22.48 3.56 27.67
CA GLU A 464 22.49 2.11 27.88
C GLU A 464 21.10 1.48 27.77
N CYS A 465 21.05 0.21 27.35
CA CYS A 465 19.86 -0.64 27.47
C CYS A 465 19.91 -1.36 28.83
N LYS A 466 18.88 -1.18 29.65
CA LYS A 466 18.72 -1.80 30.99
C LYS A 466 17.91 -3.10 30.97
N SER A 467 17.38 -3.49 29.82
CA SER A 467 16.68 -4.77 29.70
C SER A 467 17.68 -5.93 29.70
N ASN A 468 17.29 -7.04 30.34
CA ASN A 468 18.08 -8.28 30.37
C ASN A 468 17.61 -9.31 29.33
N TYR A 469 16.50 -9.05 28.65
CA TYR A 469 15.90 -9.95 27.66
C TYR A 469 15.41 -9.18 26.44
N PHE A 470 15.43 -9.82 25.27
CA PHE A 470 14.97 -9.27 23.99
C PHE A 470 13.91 -10.21 23.40
N ILE A 471 12.66 -9.74 23.35
CA ILE A 471 11.53 -10.55 22.87
C ILE A 471 11.38 -10.38 21.36
N ASP A 472 11.20 -9.13 20.91
CA ASP A 472 11.11 -8.77 19.50
C ASP A 472 11.38 -7.27 19.29
N LEU A 473 11.38 -6.84 18.02
CA LEU A 473 11.69 -5.46 17.59
C LEU A 473 10.73 -4.37 18.14
N ASN A 474 9.50 -4.75 18.49
CA ASN A 474 8.43 -3.86 18.92
C ASN A 474 8.13 -4.00 20.43
N ALA A 475 8.62 -5.06 21.07
CA ALA A 475 8.55 -5.22 22.50
C ALA A 475 9.28 -4.07 23.21
N PRO A 476 8.70 -3.50 24.28
CA PRO A 476 9.29 -2.38 25.00
C PRO A 476 10.53 -2.83 25.78
N LEU A 477 11.69 -2.24 25.44
CA LEU A 477 12.92 -2.35 26.21
C LEU A 477 13.08 -1.13 27.12
N ARG A 478 13.83 -1.29 28.22
CA ARG A 478 14.17 -0.21 29.15
C ARG A 478 15.48 0.44 28.70
N TRP A 479 15.47 1.74 28.54
CA TRP A 479 16.62 2.54 28.09
C TRP A 479 16.95 3.62 29.11
N LYS A 480 18.23 3.97 29.21
CA LYS A 480 18.72 5.08 30.01
C LYS A 480 19.68 5.93 29.17
N CYS A 481 19.53 7.26 29.20
CA CYS A 481 20.44 8.17 28.50
C CYS A 481 21.56 8.67 29.41
N ASN A 482 22.57 9.34 28.85
CA ASN A 482 23.65 9.98 29.61
C ASN A 482 23.19 10.99 30.69
N LYS A 483 22.02 11.62 30.54
CA LYS A 483 21.42 12.51 31.55
C LYS A 483 20.65 11.76 32.65
N GLY A 484 20.71 10.43 32.67
CA GLY A 484 20.08 9.58 33.68
C GLY A 484 18.59 9.34 33.51
N HIS A 485 17.96 9.82 32.43
CA HIS A 485 16.54 9.58 32.20
C HIS A 485 16.28 8.15 31.77
N GLU A 486 15.33 7.49 32.42
CA GLU A 486 14.87 6.15 32.05
C GLU A 486 13.52 6.19 31.33
N TRP A 487 13.38 5.39 30.28
CA TRP A 487 12.11 5.24 29.56
C TRP A 487 11.97 3.86 28.92
N LYS A 488 10.75 3.53 28.51
CA LYS A 488 10.43 2.33 27.73
C LYS A 488 10.23 2.70 26.27
N ALA A 489 10.96 2.03 25.38
CA ALA A 489 10.79 2.17 23.93
C ALA A 489 11.17 0.86 23.25
N SER A 490 10.63 0.61 22.06
CA SER A 490 11.03 -0.57 21.30
C SER A 490 12.38 -0.35 20.62
N TYR A 491 13.09 -1.45 20.37
CA TYR A 491 14.35 -1.42 19.62
C TYR A 491 14.20 -0.74 18.26
N ASN A 492 13.10 -1.01 17.53
CA ASN A 492 12.89 -0.43 16.21
C ASN A 492 12.73 1.10 16.24
N TRP A 493 12.09 1.65 17.28
CA TRP A 493 11.93 3.09 17.46
C TRP A 493 13.26 3.78 17.75
N VAL A 494 14.05 3.19 18.64
CA VAL A 494 15.40 3.67 18.98
C VAL A 494 16.31 3.63 17.76
N ARG A 495 16.31 2.50 17.03
CA ARG A 495 17.09 2.32 15.81
C ARG A 495 16.74 3.34 14.71
N LYS A 496 15.47 3.75 14.62
CA LYS A 496 15.00 4.80 13.68
C LYS A 496 15.40 6.22 14.13
N GLY A 497 16.16 6.37 15.20
CA GLY A 497 16.66 7.66 15.71
C GLY A 497 15.76 8.31 16.76
N THR A 498 14.69 7.65 17.22
CA THR A 498 13.86 8.18 18.32
C THR A 498 14.49 7.80 19.66
N TRP A 499 15.12 8.77 20.32
CA TRP A 499 15.80 8.55 21.59
C TRP A 499 15.00 9.05 22.80
N CYS A 500 15.70 9.46 23.86
CA CYS A 500 15.13 9.94 25.11
C CYS A 500 14.09 11.06 24.88
N PRO A 501 12.80 10.82 25.19
CA PRO A 501 11.74 11.81 24.96
C PRO A 501 11.95 13.06 25.80
N LYS A 502 12.44 12.93 27.05
CA LYS A 502 12.77 14.07 27.91
C LYS A 502 13.89 14.94 27.33
N CYS A 503 14.94 14.32 26.76
CA CYS A 503 16.03 15.06 26.12
C CYS A 503 15.61 15.65 24.77
N HIS A 504 14.71 14.98 24.04
CA HIS A 504 14.17 15.49 22.78
C HIS A 504 13.27 16.69 23.01
N ASP A 505 12.37 16.63 24.01
CA ASP A 505 11.57 17.78 24.42
C ASP A 505 12.48 18.94 24.85
N TYR A 506 13.53 18.68 25.63
CA TYR A 506 14.50 19.71 26.01
C TYR A 506 15.22 20.34 24.80
N LYS A 507 15.70 19.55 23.83
CA LYS A 507 16.32 20.05 22.59
C LYS A 507 15.34 20.81 21.68
N ARG A 508 14.08 20.36 21.62
CA ARG A 508 13.01 21.02 20.84
C ARG A 508 12.59 22.33 21.48
N ILE A 509 12.52 22.37 22.81
CA ILE A 509 12.30 23.58 23.60
C ILE A 509 13.48 24.54 23.43
N GLU A 510 14.72 24.02 23.38
CA GLU A 510 15.93 24.79 23.10
C GLU A 510 15.96 25.40 21.70
N SER A 511 15.58 24.66 20.66
CA SER A 511 15.58 25.17 19.28
C SER A 511 14.45 26.18 19.02
N PHE A 512 13.28 25.99 19.65
CA PHE A 512 12.11 26.85 19.41
C PHE A 512 12.16 28.15 20.25
N ASN A 513 12.93 28.17 21.34
CA ASN A 513 13.04 29.33 22.24
C ASN A 513 14.50 29.79 22.42
N ALA A 514 15.38 29.51 21.45
CA ALA A 514 16.83 29.73 21.54
C ALA A 514 17.19 31.15 22.01
N GLU A 515 16.48 32.17 21.54
CA GLU A 515 16.72 33.57 21.89
C GLU A 515 16.31 33.88 23.34
N MET A 516 15.15 33.37 23.80
CA MET A 516 14.72 33.50 25.20
C MET A 516 15.70 32.81 26.15
N LEU A 517 16.19 31.63 25.77
CA LEU A 517 17.17 30.87 26.57
C LEU A 517 18.55 31.55 26.57
N SER A 518 18.92 32.22 25.48
CA SER A 518 20.09 33.08 25.43
C SER A 518 19.98 34.22 26.42
N MET A 519 18.82 34.89 26.49
CA MET A 519 18.56 35.97 27.46
C MET A 519 18.57 35.48 28.91
N ILE A 520 17.99 34.31 29.19
CA ILE A 520 18.04 33.71 30.53
C ILE A 520 19.50 33.43 30.94
N ARG A 521 20.32 32.89 30.02
CA ARG A 521 21.75 32.68 30.28
C ARG A 521 22.51 33.99 30.47
N TYR A 522 22.23 35.01 29.67
CA TYR A 522 22.83 36.35 29.79
C TYR A 522 22.60 36.95 31.19
N HIS A 523 21.39 36.83 31.72
CA HIS A 523 21.07 37.29 33.09
C HIS A 523 21.44 36.28 34.20
N GLN A 524 22.19 35.22 33.87
CA GLN A 524 22.56 34.13 34.78
C GLN A 524 21.35 33.53 35.52
N GLY A 525 20.21 33.46 34.83
CA GLY A 525 18.96 32.93 35.34
C GLY A 525 18.84 31.42 35.18
N LYS A 526 17.89 30.83 35.93
CA LYS A 526 17.53 29.41 35.87
C LYS A 526 16.05 29.26 35.50
N ILE A 527 15.73 28.24 34.71
CA ILE A 527 14.33 27.91 34.38
C ILE A 527 13.83 26.92 35.41
N LEU A 528 12.66 27.21 35.98
CA LEU A 528 12.02 26.36 36.97
C LEU A 528 10.85 25.55 36.40
N SER A 529 10.29 25.97 35.26
CA SER A 529 9.15 25.28 34.63
C SER A 529 9.58 24.06 33.82
N LEU A 530 8.97 22.89 34.09
CA LEU A 530 9.16 21.64 33.33
C LEU A 530 8.61 21.69 31.89
N LYS A 531 7.67 22.60 31.61
CA LYS A 531 7.11 22.89 30.28
C LYS A 531 7.14 24.40 30.03
N ILE A 532 7.69 24.82 28.89
CA ILE A 532 7.74 26.23 28.49
C ILE A 532 6.44 26.59 27.76
N THR A 533 5.51 27.21 28.48
CA THR A 533 4.28 27.80 27.92
C THR A 533 4.48 29.28 27.61
N ASP A 534 3.43 30.01 27.20
CA ASP A 534 3.55 31.47 27.01
C ASP A 534 3.98 32.20 28.27
N ARG A 535 3.71 31.64 29.45
CA ARG A 535 4.27 32.08 30.73
C ARG A 535 5.28 31.05 31.24
N VAL A 536 6.46 31.53 31.65
CA VAL A 536 7.61 30.72 32.03
C VAL A 536 8.03 31.11 33.44
N LYS A 537 8.18 30.12 34.31
CA LYS A 537 8.69 30.33 35.67
C LYS A 537 10.22 30.29 35.64
N VAL A 538 10.85 31.36 36.09
CA VAL A 538 12.31 31.55 36.07
C VAL A 538 12.80 32.10 37.41
N ALA A 539 14.06 31.83 37.72
CA ALA A 539 14.79 32.41 38.84
C ALA A 539 15.94 33.29 38.32
N CYS A 540 16.15 34.47 38.91
CA CYS A 540 17.29 35.33 38.60
C CYS A 540 18.57 34.88 39.34
N LYS A 541 19.71 35.51 39.02
CA LYS A 541 20.99 35.30 39.72
C LYS A 541 20.93 35.51 41.24
N ASN A 542 20.08 36.44 41.69
CA ASN A 542 19.87 36.75 43.12
C ASN A 542 18.83 35.83 43.78
N GLY A 543 18.41 34.74 43.12
CA GLY A 543 17.48 33.76 43.69
C GLY A 543 16.00 34.12 43.61
N HIS A 544 15.63 35.33 43.16
CA HIS A 544 14.21 35.69 43.01
C HIS A 544 13.50 34.85 41.96
N GLU A 545 12.41 34.19 42.36
CA GLU A 545 11.50 33.48 41.47
C GLU A 545 10.41 34.40 40.93
N PHE A 546 10.15 34.35 39.63
CA PHE A 546 9.08 35.10 38.97
C PHE A 546 8.54 34.35 37.76
N THR A 547 7.33 34.70 37.33
CA THR A 547 6.67 34.11 36.17
C THR A 547 6.42 35.17 35.11
N GLU A 548 7.13 35.08 34.00
CA GLU A 548 7.07 36.08 32.92
C GLU A 548 6.67 35.47 31.58
N ASN A 549 6.22 36.34 30.67
CA ASN A 549 5.91 35.93 29.30
C ASN A 549 7.20 35.56 28.56
N LYS A 550 7.19 34.43 27.84
CA LYS A 550 8.34 33.99 27.03
C LYS A 550 8.80 35.06 26.02
N ARG A 551 7.87 35.87 25.50
CA ARG A 551 8.18 37.00 24.61
C ARG A 551 8.91 38.11 25.35
N ASN A 552 8.46 38.49 26.53
CA ASN A 552 9.06 39.55 27.35
C ASN A 552 10.50 39.17 27.75
N ILE A 553 10.70 37.92 28.18
CA ILE A 553 12.04 37.39 28.50
C ILE A 553 12.94 37.39 27.25
N ARG A 554 12.41 37.02 26.08
CA ARG A 554 13.13 37.11 24.79
C ARG A 554 13.55 38.53 24.46
N TYR A 555 12.75 39.53 24.82
CA TYR A 555 12.99 40.95 24.53
C TYR A 555 13.72 41.69 25.65
N GLY A 556 14.15 41.00 26.71
CA GLY A 556 15.02 41.53 27.75
C GLY A 556 14.32 41.99 29.02
N ASP A 557 13.01 41.80 29.15
CA ASP A 557 12.34 42.03 30.42
C ASP A 557 12.79 40.96 31.43
N TRP A 558 13.40 41.40 32.51
CA TRP A 558 14.01 40.50 33.49
C TRP A 558 13.77 40.94 34.93
N CYS A 559 13.53 39.94 35.79
CA CYS A 559 13.37 40.01 37.25
C CYS A 559 12.79 41.33 37.82
N PRO A 560 11.48 41.39 38.12
CA PRO A 560 10.84 42.61 38.61
C PRO A 560 11.32 43.06 40.00
N LYS A 561 11.94 42.16 40.78
CA LYS A 561 12.46 42.43 42.13
C LYS A 561 13.91 42.94 42.13
N CYS A 562 14.68 42.69 41.08
CA CYS A 562 16.09 43.12 41.02
C CYS A 562 16.27 44.55 40.46
N GLY A 563 15.21 45.17 39.93
CA GLY A 563 15.25 46.56 39.43
C GLY A 563 16.13 46.81 38.20
N LEU A 564 16.79 45.78 37.64
CA LEU A 564 17.60 45.90 36.44
C LEU A 564 16.71 46.00 35.19
N LYS A 565 16.22 47.21 34.89
CA LYS A 565 15.77 47.54 33.52
C LYS A 565 17.02 47.57 32.65
N PRO A 566 17.18 46.71 31.61
CA PRO A 566 18.36 46.81 30.77
C PRO A 566 18.35 48.12 30.00
N ALA A 567 19.44 48.87 30.11
CA ALA A 567 19.77 49.93 29.17
C ALA A 567 20.05 49.33 27.78
N TYR A 568 19.08 49.46 26.88
CA TYR A 568 19.15 49.81 25.45
C TYR A 568 20.04 49.04 24.44
N ASN A 569 19.47 48.89 23.22
CA ASN A 569 19.94 48.14 22.03
C ASN A 569 21.30 48.55 21.41
N TYR A 570 22.05 49.47 22.01
CA TYR A 570 23.26 50.06 21.40
C TYR A 570 24.50 49.14 21.41
N PRO A 571 24.82 48.41 22.50
CA PRO A 571 25.99 47.52 22.51
C PRO A 571 25.91 46.37 21.49
N ILE A 572 24.71 45.83 21.27
CA ILE A 572 24.47 44.78 20.26
C ILE A 572 24.65 45.34 18.85
N ALA A 573 24.15 46.56 18.60
CA ALA A 573 24.33 47.23 17.33
C ALA A 573 25.80 47.53 17.01
N LEU A 574 26.57 47.95 18.01
CA LEU A 574 28.01 48.21 17.86
C LEU A 574 28.79 46.92 17.55
N ALA A 575 28.48 45.82 18.25
CA ALA A 575 29.07 44.51 17.95
C ALA A 575 28.72 44.02 16.54
N TYR A 576 27.47 44.21 16.10
CA TYR A 576 27.02 43.87 14.75
C TYR A 576 27.73 44.72 13.69
N ALA A 577 27.93 46.02 13.95
CA ALA A 577 28.66 46.90 13.05
C ALA A 577 30.12 46.47 12.86
N ASN A 578 30.81 46.20 13.97
CA ASN A 578 32.20 45.73 13.97
C ASN A 578 32.35 44.40 13.22
N GLN A 579 31.41 43.46 13.38
CA GLN A 579 31.43 42.17 12.68
C GLN A 579 31.43 42.33 11.14
N HIS A 580 30.75 43.36 10.63
CA HIS A 580 30.66 43.66 9.21
C HIS A 580 31.68 44.73 8.75
N GLY A 581 32.66 45.06 9.60
CA GLY A 581 33.73 46.01 9.31
C GLY A 581 33.27 47.46 9.18
N GLY A 582 32.14 47.82 9.78
CA GLY A 582 31.63 49.19 9.76
C GLY A 582 31.43 49.78 11.16
N GLU A 583 30.90 50.99 11.20
CA GLU A 583 30.74 51.77 12.43
C GLU A 583 29.38 52.49 12.48
N ILE A 584 28.97 52.92 13.67
CA ILE A 584 27.79 53.77 13.87
C ILE A 584 28.29 55.18 14.15
N LEU A 585 27.96 56.13 13.27
CA LEU A 585 28.48 57.49 13.30
C LEU A 585 27.75 58.39 14.32
N THR A 586 26.53 58.04 14.69
CA THR A 586 25.74 58.83 15.64
C THR A 586 26.25 58.60 17.07
N LYS A 587 27.05 59.54 17.59
CA LYS A 587 27.54 59.49 18.98
C LYS A 587 26.44 59.90 19.95
N HIS A 588 25.97 58.97 20.78
CA HIS A 588 25.11 59.29 21.94
C HIS A 588 25.66 58.71 23.24
N LYS A 589 25.58 59.49 24.31
CA LYS A 589 25.80 59.01 25.69
C LYS A 589 24.47 58.44 26.20
N ASN A 590 24.42 57.11 26.33
CA ASN A 590 23.42 56.29 27.02
C ASN A 590 21.94 56.50 26.66
N GLY A 591 21.37 55.50 25.97
CA GLY A 591 19.96 55.14 26.13
C GLY A 591 19.03 55.35 24.93
N LEU A 592 19.30 54.68 23.80
CA LEU A 592 18.46 54.77 22.60
C LEU A 592 17.57 53.55 22.39
N GLY A 593 16.26 53.79 22.28
CA GLY A 593 15.22 52.78 22.05
C GLY A 593 15.45 51.98 20.78
N GLY A 594 14.91 50.76 20.71
CA GLY A 594 15.07 49.93 19.50
C GLY A 594 14.54 50.57 18.22
N THR A 595 13.62 51.53 18.35
CA THR A 595 13.06 52.30 17.23
C THR A 595 13.88 53.54 16.88
N THR A 596 14.92 53.88 17.63
CA THR A 596 15.76 55.04 17.33
C THR A 596 16.59 54.79 16.08
N THR A 597 16.41 55.66 15.09
CA THR A 597 17.20 55.73 13.86
C THR A 597 18.61 56.23 14.16
N VAL A 598 19.62 55.47 13.74
CA VAL A 598 21.03 55.87 13.80
C VAL A 598 21.64 55.83 12.40
N THR A 599 22.74 56.56 12.22
CA THR A 599 23.52 56.58 10.99
C THR A 599 24.60 55.50 11.06
N TRP A 600 24.50 54.52 10.17
CA TRP A 600 25.45 53.44 9.98
C TRP A 600 26.44 53.79 8.86
N LYS A 601 27.65 53.25 8.95
CA LYS A 601 28.69 53.33 7.91
C LYS A 601 29.30 51.96 7.68
N CYS A 602 29.43 51.53 6.43
CA CYS A 602 30.08 50.25 6.10
C CYS A 602 31.58 50.42 5.79
N ASN A 603 32.28 49.29 5.62
CA ASN A 603 33.69 49.22 5.22
C ASN A 603 34.00 49.85 3.84
N LYS A 604 33.00 50.02 2.96
CA LYS A 604 33.12 50.74 1.68
C LYS A 604 32.76 52.22 1.78
N ASN A 605 32.67 52.78 2.99
CA ASN A 605 32.29 54.17 3.29
C ASN A 605 30.86 54.59 2.90
N HIS A 606 29.97 53.67 2.52
CA HIS A 606 28.55 54.01 2.36
C HIS A 606 27.92 54.29 3.71
N THR A 607 27.08 55.32 3.78
CA THR A 607 26.35 55.70 5.00
C THR A 607 24.85 55.62 4.78
N TRP A 608 24.10 55.13 5.78
CA TRP A 608 22.63 55.08 5.71
C TRP A 608 22.01 55.23 7.10
N SER A 609 20.77 55.73 7.14
CA SER A 609 20.01 55.91 8.38
C SER A 609 19.00 54.79 8.56
N ALA A 610 19.09 54.04 9.66
CA ALA A 610 18.15 52.96 9.97
C ALA A 610 17.99 52.74 11.47
N PRO A 611 16.80 52.32 11.96
CA PRO A 611 16.60 51.97 13.36
C PRO A 611 17.54 50.85 13.81
N LEU A 612 18.10 50.97 15.02
CA LEU A 612 18.99 49.96 15.61
C LEU A 612 18.40 48.54 15.52
N ARG A 613 17.10 48.41 15.80
CA ARG A 613 16.38 47.13 15.79
C ARG A 613 16.17 46.56 14.39
N LEU A 614 16.01 47.40 13.37
CA LEU A 614 15.64 46.94 12.03
C LEU A 614 16.82 46.21 11.38
N THR A 615 17.98 46.86 11.30
CA THR A 615 19.20 46.34 10.67
C THR A 615 19.66 45.01 11.29
N ILE A 616 19.63 44.91 12.62
CA ILE A 616 20.03 43.69 13.35
C ILE A 616 19.03 42.55 13.15
N PHE A 617 17.72 42.87 13.10
CA PHE A 617 16.67 41.85 13.00
C PHE A 617 16.52 41.29 11.58
N THR A 618 16.63 42.15 10.56
CA THR A 618 16.56 41.72 9.16
C THR A 618 17.84 41.05 8.69
N LYS A 619 18.94 41.16 9.47
CA LYS A 619 20.30 40.69 9.10
C LYS A 619 20.79 41.27 7.78
N THR A 620 20.24 42.41 7.37
CA THR A 620 20.63 43.16 6.18
C THR A 620 21.64 44.19 6.62
N TRP A 621 22.79 44.25 5.96
CA TRP A 621 23.88 45.14 6.38
C TRP A 621 23.78 46.48 5.65
N CYS A 622 24.42 46.62 4.50
CA CYS A 622 24.49 47.85 3.73
C CYS A 622 23.61 47.72 2.48
N PRO A 623 22.54 48.52 2.34
CA PRO A 623 21.60 48.43 1.23
C PRO A 623 22.27 48.63 -0.15
N GLU A 624 23.31 49.45 -0.23
CA GLU A 624 24.06 49.69 -1.47
C GLU A 624 25.01 48.55 -1.80
N CYS A 625 25.70 47.98 -0.80
CA CYS A 625 26.56 46.81 -1.02
C CYS A 625 25.75 45.54 -1.33
N GLU A 626 24.50 45.45 -0.88
CA GLU A 626 23.59 44.34 -1.18
C GLU A 626 23.00 44.43 -2.59
N LYS A 627 22.83 45.64 -3.15
CA LYS A 627 22.40 45.82 -4.56
C LYS A 627 23.51 45.53 -5.58
N SER A 628 24.77 45.58 -5.16
CA SER A 628 25.95 45.27 -5.99
C SER A 628 26.38 43.79 -5.94
N LYS A 629 25.61 42.92 -5.29
CA LYS A 629 25.79 41.46 -5.22
C LYS A 629 24.68 40.79 -6.01
#